data_AF-A0A2S7CLI3-F1
#
_entry.id   AF-A0A2S7CLI3-F1
#
_cell.length_a   1.000
_cell.length_b   1.000
_cell.length_c   1.000
_cell.angle_alpha   90.00
_cell.angle_beta   90.00
_cell.angle_gamma   90.00
#
_symmetry.space_group_name_H-M   'P 1'
#
loop_
_entity.id
_entity.type
_entity.pdbx_description
1 polymer ?
#
loop_
_entity_poly.entity_id
_entity_poly.type
_entity_poly.pdbx_seq_one_letter_code
_entity_poly.pdbx_strand_id
1 'polypeptide(L)'
;MVARKSGLTRFDQFRQSLGIAPTMLTKRLATLTEERLLEKRLYSTRPPREEYVLTQAGRDYLPVLFMIGAWGRKHRGEGKLLRFLDAETGTELQPVAIDAVTGAEIGTRAIRMVMPE
;
A
#
# COMPACT_ATOMS: atom_id res chain seq x y z
N MET A 1 -13.05 -1.71 18.80
CA MET A 1 -12.40 -0.37 18.80
C MET A 1 -11.16 -0.49 17.92
N VAL A 2 -11.31 -0.26 16.61
CA VAL A 2 -10.23 -0.49 15.63
C VAL A 2 -9.10 0.47 15.95
N ALA A 3 -7.96 -0.06 16.38
CA ALA A 3 -6.77 0.73 16.62
C ALA A 3 -6.40 1.44 15.32
N ARG A 4 -6.63 2.76 15.27
CA ARG A 4 -6.06 3.66 14.26
C ARG A 4 -4.55 3.66 14.47
N LYS A 5 -3.84 2.60 14.04
CA LYS A 5 -2.39 2.64 13.87
C LYS A 5 -2.13 3.60 12.73
N SER A 6 -2.01 4.88 13.07
CA SER A 6 -1.57 5.94 12.19
C SER A 6 -0.29 5.49 11.49
N GLY A 7 -0.41 5.22 10.18
CA GLY A 7 0.74 5.05 9.31
C GLY A 7 1.63 6.29 9.36
N LEU A 8 2.86 6.17 8.83
CA LEU A 8 3.74 7.32 8.70
C LEU A 8 3.11 8.28 7.68
N THR A 9 2.99 9.56 8.05
CA THR A 9 2.44 10.59 7.14
C THR A 9 3.41 11.74 6.94
N ARG A 10 4.44 11.90 7.78
CA ARG A 10 5.38 13.02 7.70
C ARG A 10 6.69 12.62 7.04
N PHE A 11 7.31 13.56 6.32
CA PHE A 11 8.60 13.33 5.63
C PHE A 11 9.67 12.75 6.56
N ASP A 12 9.86 13.35 7.75
CA ASP A 12 10.86 12.88 8.70
C ASP A 12 10.58 11.47 9.23
N GLN A 13 9.31 11.11 9.38
CA GLN A 13 8.91 9.76 9.77
C GLN A 13 9.28 8.74 8.68
N PHE A 14 8.98 9.05 7.41
CA PHE A 14 9.41 8.21 6.29
C PHE A 14 10.92 8.09 6.22
N ARG A 15 11.65 9.21 6.32
CA ARG A 15 13.12 9.24 6.26
C ARG A 15 13.73 8.36 7.35
N GLN A 16 13.28 8.53 8.59
CA GLN A 16 13.77 7.75 9.72
C GLN A 16 13.45 6.26 9.59
N SER A 17 12.23 5.93 9.13
CA SER A 17 11.81 4.54 9.01
C SER A 17 12.42 3.80 7.82
N LEU A 18 12.68 4.49 6.70
CA LEU A 18 13.14 3.86 5.47
C LEU A 18 14.67 3.91 5.30
N GLY A 19 15.36 4.81 6.02
CA GLY A 19 16.82 4.96 5.91
C GLY A 19 17.30 5.42 4.53
N ILE A 20 16.43 5.97 3.70
CA ILE A 20 16.77 6.40 2.34
C ILE A 20 17.26 7.85 2.30
N ALA A 21 18.06 8.18 1.28
CA ALA A 21 18.55 9.53 1.06
C ALA A 21 17.38 10.53 0.89
N PRO A 22 17.44 11.74 1.49
CA PRO A 22 16.36 12.72 1.43
C PRO A 22 15.92 13.06 0.01
N THR A 23 16.87 13.26 -0.91
CA THR A 23 16.58 13.56 -2.33
C THR A 23 15.78 12.45 -3.01
N MET A 24 16.09 11.19 -2.71
CA MET A 24 15.37 10.05 -3.26
C MET A 24 13.96 9.95 -2.66
N LEU A 25 13.81 10.19 -1.35
CA LEU A 25 12.50 10.23 -0.71
C LEU A 25 11.62 11.33 -1.32
N THR A 26 12.15 12.54 -1.51
CA THR A 26 11.45 13.64 -2.16
C THR A 26 10.96 13.24 -3.55
N LYS A 27 11.82 12.64 -4.37
CA LYS A 27 11.45 12.17 -5.71
C LYS A 27 10.34 11.12 -5.67
N ARG A 28 10.44 10.13 -4.78
CA ARG A 28 9.44 9.06 -4.63
C ARG A 28 8.08 9.62 -4.18
N LEU A 29 8.07 10.51 -3.20
CA LEU A 29 6.85 11.14 -2.69
C LEU A 29 6.21 12.07 -3.75
N ALA A 30 7.02 12.78 -4.53
CA ALA A 30 6.54 13.57 -5.65
C ALA A 30 5.85 12.68 -6.69
N THR A 31 6.50 11.60 -7.14
CA THR A 31 5.89 10.65 -8.08
C THR A 31 4.59 10.05 -7.54
N LEU A 32 4.55 9.60 -6.28
CA LEU A 32 3.32 9.07 -5.69
C LEU A 32 2.20 10.11 -5.59
N THR A 33 2.55 11.40 -5.49
CA THR A 33 1.56 12.50 -5.48
C THR A 33 1.08 12.82 -6.89
N GLU A 34 1.98 12.85 -7.87
CA GLU A 34 1.68 13.04 -9.29
C GLU A 34 0.75 11.94 -9.82
N GLU A 35 1.01 10.69 -9.45
CA GLU A 35 0.17 9.52 -9.76
C GLU A 35 -1.11 9.45 -8.92
N ARG A 36 -1.39 10.47 -8.09
CA ARG A 36 -2.59 10.60 -7.24
C ARG A 36 -2.78 9.44 -6.26
N LEU A 37 -1.71 8.74 -5.87
CA LEU A 37 -1.75 7.73 -4.80
C LEU A 37 -1.63 8.39 -3.42
N LEU A 38 -0.91 9.51 -3.35
CA LEU A 38 -0.81 10.37 -2.18
C LEU A 38 -1.30 11.77 -2.50
N GLU A 39 -1.72 12.49 -1.47
CA GLU A 39 -1.92 13.94 -1.52
C GLU A 39 -1.18 14.60 -0.35
N LYS A 40 -0.71 15.83 -0.57
CA LYS A 40 -0.18 16.68 0.49
C LYS A 40 -1.33 17.41 1.17
N ARG A 41 -1.44 17.26 2.48
CA ARG A 41 -2.45 17.91 3.30
C ARG A 41 -1.80 18.77 4.37
N LEU A 42 -2.20 20.05 4.44
CA LEU A 42 -1.85 20.91 5.56
C LEU A 42 -2.69 20.51 6.78
N TYR A 43 -2.05 20.14 7.87
CA TYR A 43 -2.73 19.73 9.10
C TYR A 43 -2.54 20.71 10.26
N SER A 44 -1.65 21.68 10.11
CA SER A 44 -1.47 22.81 11.03
C SER A 44 -1.12 24.04 10.22
N THR A 45 -1.77 25.17 10.49
CA THR A 45 -1.47 26.47 9.86
C THR A 45 -0.49 27.30 10.69
N ARG A 46 -0.28 26.97 11.97
CA ARG A 46 0.60 27.71 12.90
C ARG A 46 1.32 26.76 13.87
N PRO A 47 2.59 26.36 13.59
CA PRO A 47 3.31 26.58 12.34
C PRO A 47 2.69 25.77 11.18
N PRO A 48 2.90 26.16 9.91
CA PRO A 48 2.53 25.36 8.75
C PRO A 48 3.16 23.96 8.84
N ARG A 49 2.34 22.90 8.85
CA ARG A 49 2.82 21.52 8.79
C ARG A 49 2.00 20.72 7.80
N GLU A 50 2.71 20.05 6.91
CA GLU A 50 2.14 19.18 5.89
C GLU A 50 2.35 17.71 6.25
N GLU A 51 1.46 16.88 5.74
CA GLU A 51 1.57 15.44 5.75
C GLU A 51 1.16 14.87 4.39
N TYR A 52 1.64 13.67 4.09
CA TYR A 52 1.28 12.88 2.93
C TYR A 52 0.25 11.84 3.37
N VAL A 53 -0.92 11.86 2.75
CA VAL A 53 -2.01 10.93 3.07
C VAL A 53 -2.45 10.19 1.82
N LEU A 54 -2.91 8.95 1.99
CA LEU A 54 -3.47 8.16 0.90
C LEU A 54 -4.77 8.79 0.40
N THR A 55 -4.84 8.98 -0.90
CA THR A 55 -6.09 9.25 -1.62
C THR A 55 -6.96 8.00 -1.64
N GLN A 56 -8.16 8.09 -2.22
CA GLN A 56 -8.96 6.89 -2.46
C GLN A 56 -8.24 5.91 -3.39
N ALA A 57 -7.69 6.37 -4.51
CA ALA A 57 -6.91 5.55 -5.43
C ALA A 57 -5.70 4.87 -4.75
N GLY A 58 -5.02 5.59 -3.85
CA GLY A 58 -3.93 5.03 -3.05
C GLY A 58 -4.39 3.90 -2.11
N ARG A 59 -5.58 4.04 -1.51
CA ARG A 59 -6.16 2.98 -0.65
C ARG A 59 -6.56 1.76 -1.48
N ASP A 60 -7.18 1.98 -2.62
CA ASP A 60 -7.61 0.92 -3.54
C ASP A 60 -6.40 0.14 -4.11
N TYR A 61 -5.21 0.75 -4.12
CA TYR A 61 -3.97 0.10 -4.55
C TYR A 61 -3.29 -0.76 -3.47
N LEU A 62 -3.60 -0.57 -2.18
CA LEU A 62 -2.96 -1.33 -1.09
C LEU A 62 -3.11 -2.86 -1.24
N PRO A 63 -4.27 -3.42 -1.61
CA PRO A 63 -4.40 -4.87 -1.83
C PRO A 63 -3.43 -5.41 -2.88
N VAL A 64 -3.16 -4.64 -3.95
CA VAL A 64 -2.19 -5.02 -5.00
C VAL A 64 -0.78 -5.15 -4.42
N LEU A 65 -0.38 -4.22 -3.54
CA LEU A 65 0.92 -4.28 -2.86
C LEU A 65 1.06 -5.52 -1.98
N PHE A 66 -0.01 -5.92 -1.26
CA PHE A 66 0.00 -7.15 -0.48
C PHE A 66 0.15 -8.40 -1.35
N MET A 67 -0.53 -8.44 -2.50
CA MET A 67 -0.39 -9.53 -3.48
C MET A 67 1.05 -9.64 -4.00
N ILE A 68 1.67 -8.52 -4.40
CA ILE A 68 3.08 -8.49 -4.85
C ILE A 68 4.01 -8.98 -3.73
N GLY A 69 3.79 -8.52 -2.50
CA GLY A 69 4.56 -8.93 -1.33
C GLY A 69 4.43 -10.43 -1.02
N ALA A 70 3.22 -10.98 -1.13
CA ALA A 70 2.97 -12.42 -0.94
C ALA A 70 3.65 -13.26 -2.02
N TRP A 71 3.57 -12.86 -3.29
CA TRP A 71 4.30 -13.51 -4.37
C TRP A 71 5.81 -13.47 -4.12
N GLY A 72 6.34 -12.30 -3.78
CA GLY A 72 7.78 -12.11 -3.51
C GLY A 72 8.26 -13.01 -2.37
N ARG A 73 7.48 -13.13 -1.28
CA ARG A 73 7.76 -14.07 -0.20
C ARG A 73 7.81 -15.51 -0.67
N LYS A 74 6.76 -15.96 -1.37
CA LYS A 74 6.63 -17.35 -1.82
C LYS A 74 7.77 -17.79 -2.75
N HIS A 75 8.26 -16.89 -3.59
CA HIS A 75 9.20 -17.24 -4.66
C HIS A 75 10.62 -16.71 -4.48
N ARG A 76 10.84 -15.72 -3.61
CA ARG A 76 12.14 -15.06 -3.42
C ARG A 76 12.51 -14.78 -1.97
N GLY A 77 11.59 -14.99 -1.03
CA GLY A 77 11.77 -14.58 0.35
C GLY A 77 12.33 -15.70 1.21
N GLU A 78 13.64 -16.01 1.10
CA GLU A 78 14.41 -16.92 1.97
C GLU A 78 14.32 -16.57 3.48
N GLY A 79 13.13 -16.51 4.06
CA GLY A 79 12.81 -16.01 5.40
C GLY A 79 12.97 -14.49 5.62
N LYS A 80 13.54 -13.73 4.67
CA LYS A 80 13.96 -12.33 4.90
C LYS A 80 12.92 -11.26 4.56
N LEU A 81 11.83 -11.62 3.89
CA LEU A 81 10.81 -10.66 3.48
C LEU A 81 9.74 -10.48 4.57
N LEU A 82 9.25 -9.24 4.72
CA LEU A 82 8.25 -8.85 5.72
C LEU A 82 6.99 -9.71 5.62
N ARG A 83 6.47 -10.14 6.78
CA ARG A 83 5.19 -10.83 6.89
C ARG A 83 4.09 -9.88 7.33
N PHE A 84 2.94 -9.98 6.67
CA PHE A 84 1.74 -9.25 7.07
C PHE A 84 0.87 -10.17 7.91
N LEU A 85 0.53 -9.72 9.11
CA LEU A 85 -0.35 -10.44 10.02
C LEU A 85 -1.66 -9.67 10.15
N ASP A 86 -2.77 -10.40 10.23
CA ASP A 86 -4.03 -9.86 10.70
C ASP A 86 -3.87 -9.41 12.15
N ALA A 87 -4.22 -8.16 12.44
CA ALA A 87 -3.95 -7.55 13.74
C ALA A 87 -4.84 -8.10 14.87
N GLU A 88 -5.98 -8.70 14.54
CA GLU A 88 -6.94 -9.21 15.52
C GLU A 88 -6.65 -10.68 15.85
N THR A 89 -6.34 -11.47 14.84
CA THR A 89 -6.12 -12.92 14.98
C THR A 89 -4.64 -13.30 15.09
N GLY A 90 -3.72 -12.41 14.70
CA GLY A 90 -2.28 -12.70 14.62
C GLY A 90 -1.88 -13.64 13.48
N THR A 91 -2.84 -14.04 12.64
CA THR A 91 -2.62 -15.00 11.55
C THR A 91 -1.97 -14.31 10.37
N GLU A 92 -1.06 -15.01 9.68
CA GLU A 92 -0.42 -14.48 8.49
C GLU A 92 -1.43 -14.29 7.36
N LEU A 93 -1.46 -13.09 6.77
CA LEU A 93 -2.32 -12.79 5.63
C LEU A 93 -1.88 -13.60 4.41
N GLN A 94 -2.86 -14.31 3.84
CA GLN A 94 -2.80 -14.92 2.52
C GLN A 94 -3.70 -14.09 1.59
N PRO A 95 -3.16 -13.03 0.96
CA PRO A 95 -3.97 -12.20 0.08
C PRO A 95 -4.32 -12.98 -1.18
N VAL A 96 -5.59 -12.90 -1.58
CA VAL A 96 -6.14 -13.45 -2.81
C VAL A 96 -7.01 -12.39 -3.48
N ALA A 97 -7.08 -12.43 -4.82
CA ALA A 97 -8.01 -11.58 -5.57
C ALA A 97 -9.30 -12.38 -5.81
N ILE A 98 -10.42 -11.84 -5.33
CA ILE A 98 -11.75 -12.45 -5.52
C ILE A 98 -12.51 -11.60 -6.54
N ASP A 99 -13.13 -12.25 -7.52
CA ASP A 99 -14.17 -11.62 -8.33
C ASP A 99 -15.39 -11.35 -7.45
N ALA A 100 -15.70 -10.08 -7.23
CA ALA A 100 -16.82 -9.67 -6.40
C ALA A 100 -18.19 -10.13 -6.94
N VAL A 101 -18.30 -10.41 -8.24
CA VAL A 101 -19.57 -10.85 -8.86
C VAL A 101 -19.81 -12.34 -8.59
N THR A 102 -18.81 -13.18 -8.85
CA THR A 102 -18.98 -14.64 -8.74
C THR A 102 -18.53 -15.22 -7.41
N GLY A 103 -17.77 -14.47 -6.61
CA GLY A 103 -17.12 -14.95 -5.39
C GLY A 103 -15.95 -15.92 -5.64
N ALA A 104 -15.58 -16.18 -6.90
CA ALA A 104 -14.47 -17.06 -7.22
C ALA A 104 -13.12 -16.34 -7.12
N GLU A 105 -12.08 -17.06 -6.71
CA GLU A 105 -10.71 -16.55 -6.80
C GLU A 105 -10.31 -16.36 -8.26
N ILE A 106 -9.75 -15.20 -8.57
CA ILE A 106 -9.23 -14.87 -9.90
C ILE A 106 -8.16 -15.88 -10.30
N GLY A 107 -8.29 -16.46 -11.49
CA GLY A 107 -7.39 -17.51 -12.00
C GLY A 107 -7.90 -18.95 -11.81
N THR A 108 -8.98 -19.15 -11.04
CA THR A 108 -9.62 -20.48 -10.89
C THR A 108 -10.65 -20.81 -11.98
N ARG A 109 -11.04 -19.80 -12.77
CA ARG A 109 -11.98 -19.92 -13.89
C ARG A 109 -11.34 -19.35 -15.16
N ALA A 110 -11.78 -19.84 -16.32
CA ALA A 110 -11.31 -19.31 -17.60
C ALA A 110 -11.68 -17.82 -17.74
N ILE A 111 -10.69 -16.98 -18.02
CA ILE A 111 -10.88 -15.54 -18.24
C ILE A 111 -10.83 -15.28 -19.74
N ARG A 112 -11.89 -14.65 -20.28
CA ARG A 112 -11.91 -14.16 -21.65
C ARG A 112 -11.70 -12.66 -21.65
N MET A 113 -10.68 -12.20 -22.35
CA MET A 113 -10.46 -10.77 -22.59
C MET A 113 -11.34 -10.31 -23.77
N VAL A 114 -12.05 -9.21 -23.58
CA VAL A 114 -12.83 -8.54 -24.62
C VAL A 114 -12.34 -7.10 -24.66
N MET A 115 -11.96 -6.63 -25.84
CA MET A 115 -11.56 -5.24 -26.02
C MET A 115 -12.81 -4.37 -26.14
N PRO A 116 -12.87 -3.19 -25.51
CA PRO A 116 -13.97 -2.26 -25.71
C PRO A 116 -13.97 -1.76 -27.17
N GLU A 117 -15.16 -1.49 -27.72
CA GLU A 117 -15.34 -0.81 -29.00
C GLU A 117 -14.96 0.68 -28.92
#